data_AF-A0AAW5AJC4-F1
#
_entry.id   AF-A0AAW5AJC4-F1
#
_cell.length_a   1.000
_cell.length_b   1.000
_cell.length_c   1.000
_cell.angle_alpha   90.00
_cell.angle_beta   90.00
_cell.angle_gamma   90.00
#
_symmetry.space_group_name_H-M   'P 1'
#
loop_
_entity.id
_entity.type
_entity.pdbx_description
1 polymer ?
#
loop_
_entity_poly.entity_id
_entity_poly.type
_entity_poly.pdbx_seq_one_letter_code
_entity_poly.pdbx_strand_id
1 'polypeptide(L)'
;MWINTLLNQAGHHALRRRINACAETLQGCRSVALWFQDSRKFTAALFAAWQAGAEVWLIPGPKAQHWAQQADVWLSDCLPERPSENRNHRLFDHLPEPDKRHDTPLHLPEHARLLLQTSGSGGEAKTVVKTCAQMCCEAETVAAILPQEWQNLPVYAGVSPQHLYGLTFRIFVALKMAWQDRGNCTYPEEFTAAAQTPCVWLTSPTVLNRFDGPRNWPQLQQNVKGIISAGGMLPPQTQALFEAHGLSIFDVYGSSETGVTAWRSGGKTHTLFPNVAARCDEDKRLHILSPWSSGEQALADTADVEGSRLVLHGRADRIVKLADKRISLHTPEHLLLAHEYIADAHCTLHRGRIAVWAALNEAGIRYLCEHGRTALTALLRQTLADALEKTALPRYWRFAAHTLPRNAQAKIRAADVEAVLAALPHSPDWQQTAHQDNEWHFTGTVPLDLRYFNGHFARFPLVPGVVQIQWVMSLAAQFDWATAPVIQVENLKYQHFIRPNDEVSLQLRWDADKRKIYFSLSVSERKCASGRLVLG
;
A
#
# COMPACT_ATOMS: atom_id res chain seq x y z
N MET A 1 3.62 23.23 -25.03
CA MET A 1 3.26 22.76 -23.66
C MET A 1 3.70 23.74 -22.57
N TRP A 2 2.87 23.96 -21.54
CA TRP A 2 3.18 24.86 -20.40
C TRP A 2 4.45 24.46 -19.62
N ILE A 3 4.78 23.17 -19.58
CA ILE A 3 5.93 22.66 -18.82
C ILE A 3 7.27 23.14 -19.38
N ASN A 4 7.39 23.25 -20.71
CA ASN A 4 8.60 23.78 -21.35
C ASN A 4 8.79 25.26 -21.01
N THR A 5 7.70 26.05 -20.96
CA THR A 5 7.77 27.44 -20.52
C THR A 5 8.21 27.53 -19.06
N LEU A 6 7.63 26.72 -18.17
CA LEU A 6 7.94 26.68 -16.74
C LEU A 6 9.42 26.33 -16.49
N LEU A 7 9.90 25.22 -17.04
CA LEU A 7 11.27 24.73 -16.81
C LEU A 7 12.35 25.68 -17.35
N ASN A 8 11.99 26.55 -18.30
CA ASN A 8 12.89 27.55 -18.86
C ASN A 8 12.91 28.88 -18.10
N GLN A 9 12.05 29.07 -17.10
CA GLN A 9 12.09 30.26 -16.23
C GLN A 9 13.31 30.26 -15.30
N ALA A 10 13.69 31.44 -14.83
CA ALA A 10 14.84 31.63 -13.96
C ALA A 10 14.73 30.88 -12.61
N GLY A 11 13.52 30.66 -12.09
CA GLY A 11 13.33 29.91 -10.84
C GLY A 11 13.78 28.43 -10.90
N HIS A 12 14.01 27.89 -12.10
CA HIS A 12 14.26 26.45 -12.31
C HIS A 12 15.68 26.12 -12.82
N HIS A 13 16.64 27.04 -12.80
CA HIS A 13 18.01 26.80 -13.29
C HIS A 13 18.66 25.52 -12.73
N ALA A 14 18.56 25.27 -11.42
CA ALA A 14 19.18 24.10 -10.80
C ALA A 14 18.58 22.78 -11.33
N LEU A 15 17.24 22.71 -11.42
CA LEU A 15 16.54 21.56 -11.98
C LEU A 15 16.89 21.39 -13.47
N ARG A 16 16.87 22.49 -14.24
CA ARG A 16 17.22 22.49 -15.66
C ARG A 16 18.61 21.93 -15.93
N ARG A 17 19.62 22.40 -15.20
CA ARG A 17 20.99 21.89 -15.33
C ARG A 17 21.08 20.41 -14.97
N ARG A 18 20.39 19.97 -13.91
CA ARG A 18 20.36 18.56 -13.53
C ARG A 18 19.70 17.68 -14.60
N ILE A 19 18.61 18.14 -15.21
CA ILE A 19 17.95 17.46 -16.33
C ILE A 19 18.91 17.31 -17.51
N ASN A 20 19.54 18.40 -17.95
CA ASN A 20 20.44 18.37 -19.11
C ASN A 20 21.70 17.52 -18.85
N ALA A 21 22.32 17.61 -17.67
CA ALA A 21 23.47 16.78 -17.30
C ALA A 21 23.11 15.28 -17.30
N CYS A 22 21.92 14.93 -16.77
CA CYS A 22 21.43 13.56 -16.84
C CYS A 22 21.13 13.14 -18.29
N ALA A 23 20.49 14.00 -19.09
CA ALA A 23 20.14 13.72 -20.49
C ALA A 23 21.38 13.44 -21.36
N GLU A 24 22.50 14.12 -21.12
CA GLU A 24 23.79 13.82 -21.79
C GLU A 24 24.22 12.36 -21.56
N THR A 25 24.02 11.81 -20.35
CA THR A 25 24.37 10.40 -20.04
C THR A 25 23.42 9.37 -20.65
N LEU A 26 22.26 9.82 -21.15
CA LEU A 26 21.20 9.00 -21.73
C LEU A 26 21.18 9.10 -23.27
N GLN A 27 22.09 9.87 -23.88
CA GLN A 27 22.17 9.98 -25.33
C GLN A 27 22.31 8.60 -25.99
N GLY A 28 21.48 8.35 -27.00
CA GLY A 28 21.44 7.08 -27.73
C GLY A 28 20.63 5.97 -27.06
N CYS A 29 20.15 6.16 -25.82
CA CYS A 29 19.24 5.22 -25.18
C CYS A 29 17.84 5.33 -25.81
N ARG A 30 17.19 4.20 -26.09
CA ARG A 30 15.81 4.14 -26.58
C ARG A 30 14.82 4.02 -25.43
N SER A 31 15.22 3.41 -24.33
CA SER A 31 14.37 3.14 -23.17
C SER A 31 15.11 3.36 -21.84
N VAL A 32 14.42 4.00 -20.89
CA VAL A 32 14.94 4.25 -19.54
C VAL A 32 13.89 3.81 -18.52
N ALA A 33 14.24 2.80 -17.72
CA ALA A 33 13.44 2.39 -16.58
C ALA A 33 13.73 3.30 -15.37
N LEU A 34 12.68 3.69 -14.64
CA LEU A 34 12.79 4.58 -13.48
C LEU A 34 12.15 3.96 -12.23
N TRP A 35 12.87 4.00 -11.11
CA TRP A 35 12.33 3.69 -9.78
C TRP A 35 13.00 4.55 -8.71
N PHE A 36 12.25 5.38 -7.97
CA PHE A 36 12.82 6.41 -7.10
C PHE A 36 12.01 6.59 -5.82
N GLN A 37 12.66 6.82 -4.69
CA GLN A 37 12.00 7.23 -3.45
C GLN A 37 11.84 8.76 -3.36
N ASP A 38 12.81 9.52 -3.87
CA ASP A 38 12.80 10.98 -3.95
C ASP A 38 12.15 11.47 -5.26
N SER A 39 11.04 12.21 -5.11
CA SER A 39 10.26 12.75 -6.22
C SER A 39 10.99 13.81 -7.05
N ARG A 40 11.94 14.55 -6.46
CA ARG A 40 12.71 15.59 -7.17
C ARG A 40 13.76 14.92 -8.06
N LYS A 41 14.43 13.89 -7.56
CA LYS A 41 15.32 13.04 -8.37
C LYS A 41 14.55 12.35 -9.48
N PHE A 42 13.38 11.78 -9.15
CA PHE A 42 12.47 11.20 -10.13
C PHE A 42 12.09 12.19 -11.24
N THR A 43 11.70 13.41 -10.87
CA THR A 43 11.31 14.47 -11.83
C THR A 43 12.45 14.79 -12.78
N ALA A 44 13.67 14.97 -12.24
CA ALA A 44 14.84 15.25 -13.06
C ALA A 44 15.17 14.08 -14.01
N ALA A 45 15.09 12.83 -13.53
CA ALA A 45 15.34 11.65 -14.35
C ALA A 45 14.29 11.44 -15.46
N LEU A 46 13.00 11.65 -15.14
CA LEU A 46 11.88 11.58 -16.08
C LEU A 46 12.08 12.55 -17.24
N PHE A 47 12.32 13.83 -16.93
CA PHE A 47 12.49 14.85 -17.97
C PHE A 47 13.82 14.70 -18.71
N ALA A 48 14.86 14.18 -18.06
CA ALA A 48 16.13 13.89 -18.73
C ALA A 48 15.98 12.79 -19.79
N ALA A 49 15.26 11.72 -19.46
CA ALA A 49 14.97 10.64 -20.41
C ALA A 49 14.18 11.15 -21.61
N TRP A 50 13.12 11.94 -21.38
CA TRP A 50 12.36 12.56 -22.47
C TRP A 50 13.17 13.58 -23.28
N GLN A 51 14.01 14.39 -22.64
CA GLN A 51 14.92 15.32 -23.32
C GLN A 51 15.94 14.58 -24.19
N ALA A 52 16.38 13.39 -23.78
CA ALA A 52 17.26 12.52 -24.55
C ALA A 52 16.53 11.74 -25.66
N GLY A 53 15.20 11.85 -25.75
CA GLY A 53 14.36 11.14 -26.73
C GLY A 53 14.05 9.69 -26.37
N ALA A 54 14.32 9.26 -25.14
CA ALA A 54 14.06 7.91 -24.68
C ALA A 54 12.62 7.73 -24.17
N GLU A 55 12.07 6.54 -24.38
CA GLU A 55 10.83 6.10 -23.75
C GLU A 55 11.06 5.78 -22.27
N VAL A 56 10.14 6.19 -21.40
CA VAL A 56 10.27 5.97 -19.96
C VAL A 56 9.42 4.79 -19.51
N TRP A 57 9.99 3.86 -18.75
CA TRP A 57 9.26 2.75 -18.13
C TRP A 57 9.18 2.96 -16.62
N LEU A 58 7.97 3.15 -16.09
CA LEU A 58 7.76 3.35 -14.65
C LEU A 58 7.62 2.02 -13.94
N ILE A 59 8.63 1.68 -13.15
CA ILE A 59 8.68 0.42 -12.42
C ILE A 59 7.78 0.53 -11.19
N PRO A 60 6.72 -0.29 -11.06
CA PRO A 60 5.71 -0.13 -10.01
C PRO A 60 6.24 -0.51 -8.62
N GLY A 61 7.38 -1.18 -8.54
CA GLY A 61 8.04 -1.50 -7.27
C GLY A 61 9.20 -2.50 -7.43
N PRO A 62 9.90 -2.83 -6.32
CA PRO A 62 11.10 -3.67 -6.34
C PRO A 62 10.90 -5.07 -6.92
N LYS A 63 9.67 -5.62 -6.90
CA LYS A 63 9.39 -6.95 -7.47
C LYS A 63 9.29 -6.97 -8.99
N ALA A 64 9.20 -5.81 -9.64
CA ALA A 64 9.13 -5.67 -11.10
C ALA A 64 10.52 -5.39 -11.74
N GLN A 65 11.60 -5.70 -11.02
CA GLN A 65 12.98 -5.51 -11.50
C GLN A 65 13.27 -6.20 -12.84
N HIS A 66 12.67 -7.35 -13.10
CA HIS A 66 12.82 -8.06 -14.38
C HIS A 66 12.44 -7.19 -15.59
N TRP A 67 11.54 -6.22 -15.41
CA TRP A 67 11.07 -5.35 -16.48
C TRP A 67 12.05 -4.20 -16.69
N ALA A 68 12.61 -3.68 -15.60
CA ALA A 68 13.67 -2.68 -15.65
C ALA A 68 14.94 -3.19 -16.37
N GLN A 69 15.26 -4.48 -16.23
CA GLN A 69 16.38 -5.13 -16.91
C GLN A 69 16.25 -5.16 -18.44
N GLN A 70 15.05 -5.03 -18.98
CA GLN A 70 14.81 -5.02 -20.42
C GLN A 70 15.02 -3.64 -21.06
N ALA A 71 15.16 -2.58 -20.24
CA ALA A 71 15.46 -1.23 -20.73
C ALA A 71 16.96 -1.05 -20.99
N ASP A 72 17.34 -0.07 -21.81
CA ASP A 72 18.76 0.23 -22.08
C ASP A 72 19.47 0.72 -20.82
N VAL A 73 18.77 1.49 -19.98
CA VAL A 73 19.25 2.01 -18.71
C VAL A 73 18.16 1.88 -17.65
N TRP A 74 18.54 1.49 -16.44
CA TRP A 74 17.68 1.58 -15.26
C TRP A 74 18.26 2.59 -14.26
N LEU A 75 17.54 3.69 -14.04
CA LEU A 75 17.90 4.70 -13.04
C LEU A 75 17.09 4.54 -11.75
N SER A 76 17.78 4.65 -10.61
CA SER A 76 17.17 4.77 -9.29
C SER A 76 18.01 5.61 -8.33
N ASP A 77 17.45 5.94 -7.17
CA ASP A 77 18.14 6.60 -6.05
C ASP A 77 18.49 5.66 -4.89
N CYS A 78 18.26 4.35 -5.06
CA CYS A 78 18.60 3.32 -4.10
C CYS A 78 18.99 2.01 -4.80
N LEU A 79 19.78 1.18 -4.12
CA LEU A 79 20.30 -0.05 -4.69
C LEU A 79 19.19 -1.09 -4.89
N PRO A 80 19.23 -1.86 -6.00
CA PRO A 80 18.31 -2.97 -6.20
C PRO A 80 18.63 -4.13 -5.24
N GLU A 81 17.64 -5.00 -5.00
CA GLU A 81 17.82 -6.18 -4.14
C GLU A 81 18.95 -7.11 -4.63
N ARG A 82 19.22 -7.14 -5.94
CA ARG A 82 20.31 -7.94 -6.55
C ARG A 82 21.17 -7.09 -7.50
N PRO A 83 22.15 -6.34 -6.99
CA PRO A 83 22.95 -5.42 -7.81
C PRO A 83 23.75 -6.11 -8.92
N SER A 84 24.27 -7.31 -8.68
CA SER A 84 25.10 -8.06 -9.63
C SER A 84 24.35 -8.55 -10.88
N GLU A 85 23.03 -8.70 -10.79
CA GLU A 85 22.17 -9.14 -11.89
C GLU A 85 21.71 -7.98 -12.80
N ASN A 86 21.95 -6.73 -12.38
CA ASN A 86 21.41 -5.54 -13.04
C ASN A 86 22.51 -4.69 -13.70
N ARG A 87 23.10 -5.20 -14.80
CA ARG A 87 24.24 -4.54 -15.49
C ARG A 87 23.92 -3.18 -16.10
N ASN A 88 22.64 -2.90 -16.39
CA ASN A 88 22.16 -1.63 -16.93
C ASN A 88 21.74 -0.62 -15.84
N HIS A 89 21.87 -0.99 -14.56
CA HIS A 89 21.49 -0.14 -13.44
C HIS A 89 22.53 0.95 -13.18
N ARG A 90 22.06 2.17 -12.92
CA ARG A 90 22.88 3.31 -12.51
C ARG A 90 22.19 4.05 -11.38
N LEU A 91 22.93 4.34 -10.32
CA LEU A 91 22.46 5.24 -9.28
C LEU A 91 22.47 6.67 -9.80
N PHE A 92 21.34 7.36 -9.64
CA PHE A 92 21.15 8.73 -10.11
C PHE A 92 22.16 9.69 -9.47
N ASP A 93 22.52 9.46 -8.21
CA ASP A 93 23.50 10.28 -7.47
C ASP A 93 24.95 10.01 -7.90
N HIS A 94 25.20 8.98 -8.71
CA HIS A 94 26.52 8.69 -9.31
C HIS A 94 26.65 9.22 -10.74
N LEU A 95 25.58 9.81 -11.29
CA LEU A 95 25.67 10.51 -12.57
C LEU A 95 26.49 11.81 -12.41
N PRO A 96 27.12 12.32 -13.48
CA PRO A 96 27.92 13.53 -13.44
C PRO A 96 27.14 14.72 -12.86
N GLU A 97 27.80 15.49 -12.00
CA GLU A 97 27.20 16.69 -11.42
C GLU A 97 27.00 17.79 -12.49
N PRO A 98 25.92 18.57 -12.41
CA PRO A 98 25.62 19.60 -13.38
C PRO A 98 26.54 20.82 -13.26
N ASP A 99 27.27 21.13 -14.32
CA ASP A 99 27.96 22.41 -14.55
C ASP A 99 27.05 23.47 -15.24
N LYS A 100 27.46 24.74 -15.22
CA LYS A 100 26.91 25.89 -15.95
C LYS A 100 26.66 25.62 -17.43
N ARG A 101 27.48 24.80 -18.10
CA ARG A 101 27.26 24.44 -19.53
C ARG A 101 25.91 23.76 -19.78
N HIS A 102 25.37 23.08 -18.77
CA HIS A 102 24.08 22.37 -18.86
C HIS A 102 22.89 23.32 -18.67
N ASP A 103 23.10 24.62 -18.52
CA ASP A 103 22.04 25.62 -18.38
C ASP A 103 21.46 26.02 -19.74
N THR A 104 21.15 25.03 -20.56
CA THR A 104 20.55 25.20 -21.89
C THR A 104 19.03 25.06 -21.82
N PRO A 105 18.28 25.75 -22.69
CA PRO A 105 16.83 25.63 -22.71
C PRO A 105 16.36 24.18 -22.93
N LEU A 106 15.38 23.75 -22.14
CA LEU A 106 14.73 22.45 -22.29
C LEU A 106 13.63 22.49 -23.33
N HIS A 107 13.48 21.38 -24.04
CA HIS A 107 12.39 21.17 -24.98
C HIS A 107 11.92 19.71 -24.90
N LEU A 108 11.02 19.45 -23.95
CA LEU A 108 10.40 18.14 -23.81
C LEU A 108 9.46 17.90 -25.00
N PRO A 109 9.59 16.77 -25.73
CA PRO A 109 8.70 16.46 -26.85
C PRO A 109 7.28 16.13 -26.39
N GLU A 110 6.27 16.65 -27.08
CA GLU A 110 4.86 16.40 -26.75
C GLU A 110 4.47 14.92 -26.77
N HIS A 111 5.06 14.18 -27.72
CA HIS A 111 4.84 12.76 -27.94
C HIS A 111 5.78 11.86 -27.12
N ALA A 112 6.62 12.42 -26.24
CA ALA A 112 7.51 11.62 -25.39
C ALA A 112 6.67 10.67 -24.52
N ARG A 113 7.02 9.38 -24.54
CA ARG A 113 6.18 8.30 -24.01
C ARG A 113 6.64 7.85 -22.64
N LEU A 114 5.66 7.46 -21.83
CA LEU A 114 5.84 6.85 -20.52
C LEU A 114 4.90 5.65 -20.38
N LEU A 115 5.46 4.53 -19.96
CA LEU A 115 4.79 3.24 -19.83
C LEU A 115 4.58 2.93 -18.35
N LEU A 116 3.34 2.60 -18.00
CA LEU A 116 2.91 2.19 -16.66
C LEU A 116 2.45 0.73 -16.73
N GLN A 117 2.93 -0.12 -15.83
CA GLN A 117 2.34 -1.46 -15.65
C GLN A 117 1.19 -1.40 -14.64
N THR A 118 0.01 -1.85 -15.07
CA THR A 118 -1.14 -2.06 -14.19
C THR A 118 -1.18 -3.52 -13.75
N SER A 119 -1.47 -3.74 -12.47
CA SER A 119 -1.76 -5.07 -11.94
C SER A 119 -3.12 -5.50 -12.46
N GLY A 120 -3.15 -6.28 -13.54
CA GLY A 120 -4.37 -6.89 -14.05
C GLY A 120 -4.97 -7.80 -12.98
N SER A 121 -6.29 -7.73 -12.77
CA SER A 121 -7.02 -8.66 -11.89
C SER A 121 -6.92 -10.13 -12.35
N GLY A 122 -6.44 -10.38 -13.58
CA GLY A 122 -6.22 -11.70 -14.17
C GLY A 122 -4.77 -12.21 -14.18
N GLY A 123 -3.82 -11.54 -13.50
CA GLY A 123 -2.46 -12.06 -13.30
C GLY A 123 -1.40 -11.56 -14.30
N GLU A 124 -1.76 -11.24 -15.55
CA GLU A 124 -0.83 -10.59 -16.50
C GLU A 124 -0.91 -9.05 -16.41
N ALA A 125 0.25 -8.40 -16.24
CA ALA A 125 0.34 -6.95 -16.16
C ALA A 125 0.07 -6.32 -17.54
N LYS A 126 -0.86 -5.35 -17.61
CA LYS A 126 -1.09 -4.57 -18.83
C LYS A 126 -0.25 -3.30 -18.81
N THR A 127 0.27 -2.93 -19.97
CA THR A 127 1.03 -1.67 -20.12
C THR A 127 0.11 -0.57 -20.62
N VAL A 128 0.03 0.52 -19.86
CA VAL A 128 -0.65 1.76 -20.25
C VAL A 128 0.40 2.78 -20.69
N VAL A 129 0.19 3.39 -21.85
CA VAL A 129 1.06 4.44 -22.39
C VAL A 129 0.44 5.80 -22.12
N LYS A 130 1.23 6.73 -21.60
CA LYS A 130 0.91 8.16 -21.51
C LYS A 130 1.97 8.97 -22.25
N THR A 131 1.57 10.09 -22.82
CA THR A 131 2.49 11.06 -23.44
C THR A 131 2.72 12.26 -22.54
N CYS A 132 3.84 12.97 -22.73
CA CYS A 132 4.11 14.24 -22.04
C CYS A 132 2.95 15.23 -22.21
N ALA A 133 2.41 15.37 -23.42
CA ALA A 133 1.27 16.25 -23.68
C ALA A 133 0.02 15.85 -22.91
N GLN A 134 -0.29 14.54 -22.82
CA GLN A 134 -1.43 14.05 -22.04
C GLN A 134 -1.25 14.36 -20.53
N MET A 135 -0.07 14.11 -19.97
CA MET A 135 0.22 14.42 -18.56
C MET A 135 0.13 15.92 -18.27
N CYS A 136 0.62 16.76 -19.20
CA CYS A 136 0.51 18.22 -19.09
C CYS A 136 -0.95 18.68 -19.17
N CYS A 137 -1.74 18.15 -20.10
CA CYS A 137 -3.15 18.50 -20.27
C CYS A 137 -3.97 18.12 -19.04
N GLU A 138 -3.74 16.92 -18.51
CA GLU A 138 -4.37 16.41 -17.29
C GLU A 138 -4.09 17.32 -16.09
N ALA A 139 -2.81 17.64 -15.85
CA ALA A 139 -2.42 18.48 -14.72
C ALA A 139 -2.90 19.93 -14.83
N GLU A 140 -2.94 20.49 -16.04
CA GLU A 140 -3.51 21.82 -16.27
C GLU A 140 -5.02 21.85 -15.97
N THR A 141 -5.74 20.82 -16.39
CA THR A 141 -7.18 20.68 -16.11
C THR A 141 -7.46 20.53 -14.62
N VAL A 142 -6.64 19.73 -13.92
CA VAL A 142 -6.74 19.57 -12.45
C VAL A 142 -6.45 20.90 -11.75
N ALA A 143 -5.33 21.55 -12.08
CA ALA A 143 -4.91 22.80 -11.46
C ALA A 143 -5.94 23.93 -11.63
N ALA A 144 -6.71 23.93 -12.72
CA ALA A 144 -7.77 24.91 -12.96
C ALA A 144 -8.98 24.76 -12.00
N ILE A 145 -9.17 23.60 -11.39
CA ILE A 145 -10.28 23.32 -10.46
C ILE A 145 -9.83 23.44 -9.00
N LEU A 146 -8.56 23.18 -8.72
CA LEU A 146 -8.02 23.29 -7.37
C LEU A 146 -8.09 24.75 -6.87
N PRO A 147 -8.34 24.97 -5.57
CA PRO A 147 -8.37 26.30 -5.00
C PRO A 147 -7.03 27.05 -5.19
N GLN A 148 -7.10 28.34 -5.53
CA GLN A 148 -5.90 29.16 -5.79
C GLN A 148 -5.02 29.31 -4.55
N GLU A 149 -5.62 29.31 -3.36
CA GLU A 149 -4.92 29.36 -2.08
C GLU A 149 -4.04 28.14 -1.81
N TRP A 150 -4.16 27.06 -2.60
CA TRP A 150 -3.29 25.90 -2.51
C TRP A 150 -1.96 26.10 -3.26
N GLN A 151 -1.83 27.15 -4.06
CA GLN A 151 -0.63 27.41 -4.84
C GLN A 151 0.57 27.76 -3.95
N ASN A 152 1.78 27.37 -4.36
CA ASN A 152 3.04 27.62 -3.63
C ASN A 152 3.15 26.98 -2.23
N LEU A 153 2.23 26.08 -1.86
CA LEU A 153 2.24 25.45 -0.54
C LEU A 153 3.20 24.24 -0.45
N PRO A 154 3.73 23.97 0.77
CA PRO A 154 4.26 22.67 1.13
C PRO A 154 3.26 21.54 0.91
N VAL A 155 3.74 20.42 0.37
CA VAL A 155 2.96 19.21 0.16
C VAL A 155 3.60 18.02 0.84
N TYR A 156 2.79 17.30 1.60
CA TYR A 156 3.15 16.01 2.17
C TYR A 156 2.41 14.92 1.39
N ALA A 157 3.10 13.85 1.01
CA ALA A 157 2.50 12.83 0.15
C ALA A 157 2.76 11.40 0.68
N GLY A 158 1.70 10.63 0.91
CA GLY A 158 1.81 9.19 1.21
C GLY A 158 1.90 8.30 -0.03
N VAL A 159 2.04 8.89 -1.22
CA VAL A 159 1.87 8.20 -2.50
C VAL A 159 3.12 8.28 -3.38
N SER A 160 3.43 7.14 -3.99
CA SER A 160 4.59 6.97 -4.86
C SER A 160 4.36 7.63 -6.23
N PRO A 161 5.37 8.32 -6.81
CA PRO A 161 5.28 8.88 -8.16
C PRO A 161 5.41 7.81 -9.26
N GLN A 162 5.63 6.54 -8.92
CA GLN A 162 5.65 5.42 -9.87
C GLN A 162 4.24 4.93 -10.28
N HIS A 163 3.20 5.50 -9.70
CA HIS A 163 1.81 5.21 -10.04
C HIS A 163 1.13 6.45 -10.58
N LEU A 164 0.10 6.29 -11.43
CA LEU A 164 -0.49 7.43 -12.12
C LEU A 164 -1.01 8.51 -11.15
N TYR A 165 -1.62 8.16 -10.02
CA TYR A 165 -2.05 9.16 -9.03
C TYR A 165 -0.89 10.01 -8.52
N GLY A 166 0.19 9.39 -8.03
CA GLY A 166 1.36 10.13 -7.58
C GLY A 166 2.07 10.86 -8.72
N LEU A 167 2.15 10.27 -9.92
CA LEU A 167 2.70 10.93 -11.10
C LEU A 167 1.93 12.21 -11.43
N THR A 168 0.60 12.12 -11.55
CA THR A 168 -0.25 13.27 -11.85
C THR A 168 -0.14 14.33 -10.75
N PHE A 169 -0.36 13.99 -9.49
CA PHE A 169 -0.50 15.00 -8.44
C PHE A 169 0.82 15.46 -7.83
N ARG A 170 1.76 14.53 -7.58
CA ARG A 170 3.03 14.83 -6.90
C ARG A 170 4.08 15.39 -7.85
N ILE A 171 3.93 15.18 -9.16
CA ILE A 171 4.88 15.67 -10.17
C ILE A 171 4.24 16.76 -11.03
N PHE A 172 3.25 16.44 -11.87
CA PHE A 172 2.76 17.40 -12.87
C PHE A 172 1.88 18.51 -12.27
N VAL A 173 0.91 18.17 -11.42
CA VAL A 173 0.10 19.17 -10.70
C VAL A 173 0.98 19.95 -9.73
N ALA A 174 1.91 19.28 -9.04
CA ALA A 174 2.86 19.96 -8.16
C ALA A 174 3.66 21.04 -8.90
N LEU A 175 4.19 20.74 -10.09
CA LEU A 175 4.88 21.74 -10.93
C LEU A 175 3.94 22.87 -11.36
N LYS A 176 2.71 22.55 -11.79
CA LYS A 176 1.73 23.55 -12.23
C LYS A 176 1.26 24.47 -11.09
N MET A 177 1.14 23.93 -9.87
CA MET A 177 0.73 24.64 -8.65
C MET A 177 1.92 25.20 -7.85
N ALA A 178 3.15 25.03 -8.34
CA ALA A 178 4.39 25.40 -7.64
C ALA A 178 4.49 24.83 -6.20
N TRP A 179 3.96 23.62 -6.00
CA TRP A 179 4.02 22.91 -4.72
C TRP A 179 5.43 22.52 -4.33
N GLN A 180 5.71 22.57 -3.03
CA GLN A 180 7.01 22.20 -2.46
C GLN A 180 6.89 20.83 -1.80
N ASP A 181 7.35 19.77 -2.48
CA ASP A 181 7.34 18.42 -1.91
C ASP A 181 8.24 18.35 -0.66
N ARG A 182 7.63 18.03 0.49
CA ARG A 182 8.28 17.89 1.80
C ARG A 182 8.55 16.44 2.20
N GLY A 183 8.28 15.49 1.32
CA GLY A 183 8.62 14.09 1.50
C GLY A 183 7.42 13.18 1.76
N ASN A 184 7.76 11.92 2.03
CA ASN A 184 6.78 10.87 2.22
C ASN A 184 6.11 10.98 3.60
N CYS A 185 4.79 10.84 3.61
CA CYS A 185 4.00 10.86 4.82
C CYS A 185 2.95 9.75 4.73
N THR A 186 3.33 8.56 5.19
CA THR A 186 2.58 7.32 4.95
C THR A 186 1.58 7.07 6.06
N TYR A 187 1.83 7.61 7.25
CA TYR A 187 1.00 7.41 8.43
C TYR A 187 0.30 8.70 8.91
N PRO A 188 -0.89 8.61 9.50
CA PRO A 188 -1.63 9.74 10.08
C PRO A 188 -0.83 10.58 11.10
N GLU A 189 -0.06 9.93 11.96
CA GLU A 189 0.76 10.55 13.00
C GLU A 189 1.92 11.35 12.43
N GLU A 190 2.59 10.83 11.39
CA GLU A 190 3.63 11.57 10.66
C GLU A 190 3.06 12.86 10.09
N PHE A 191 1.85 12.80 9.52
CA PHE A 191 1.22 13.97 8.90
C PHE A 191 0.85 15.00 9.96
N THR A 192 0.25 14.55 11.06
CA THR A 192 -0.15 15.43 12.17
C THR A 192 1.05 16.15 12.78
N ALA A 193 2.18 15.44 12.92
CA ALA A 193 3.42 16.03 13.38
C ALA A 193 4.03 17.03 12.37
N ALA A 194 3.95 16.74 11.07
CA ALA A 194 4.54 17.57 10.02
C ALA A 194 3.70 18.80 9.62
N ALA A 195 2.38 18.76 9.83
CA ALA A 195 1.43 19.82 9.48
C ALA A 195 1.48 21.02 10.45
N GLN A 196 2.64 21.66 10.56
CA GLN A 196 2.90 22.83 11.42
C GLN A 196 2.66 24.17 10.73
N THR A 197 2.59 24.19 9.40
CA THR A 197 2.36 25.37 8.57
C THR A 197 1.30 25.07 7.51
N PRO A 198 0.69 26.10 6.87
CA PRO A 198 -0.19 25.92 5.72
C PRO A 198 0.35 24.90 4.71
N CYS A 199 -0.39 23.83 4.44
CA CYS A 199 0.05 22.74 3.56
C CYS A 199 -1.12 22.02 2.88
N VAL A 200 -0.78 21.21 1.87
CA VAL A 200 -1.70 20.26 1.22
C VAL A 200 -1.24 18.83 1.49
N TRP A 201 -2.20 17.93 1.67
CA TRP A 201 -1.94 16.51 1.87
C TRP A 201 -2.40 15.70 0.66
N LEU A 202 -1.48 14.91 0.08
CA LEU A 202 -1.80 13.89 -0.93
C LEU A 202 -1.81 12.52 -0.27
N THR A 203 -2.98 11.88 -0.22
CA THR A 203 -3.17 10.66 0.56
C THR A 203 -4.16 9.70 -0.10
N SER A 204 -4.44 8.58 0.57
CA SER A 204 -5.39 7.57 0.09
C SER A 204 -6.50 7.32 1.12
N PRO A 205 -7.65 6.78 0.70
CA PRO A 205 -8.71 6.37 1.62
C PRO A 205 -8.22 5.44 2.74
N THR A 206 -7.25 4.56 2.47
CA THR A 206 -6.70 3.65 3.48
C THR A 206 -6.01 4.38 4.62
N VAL A 207 -5.27 5.44 4.32
CA VAL A 207 -4.58 6.25 5.34
C VAL A 207 -5.59 7.11 6.09
N LEU A 208 -6.54 7.73 5.37
CA LEU A 208 -7.60 8.55 5.96
C LEU A 208 -8.51 7.74 6.89
N ASN A 209 -8.81 6.48 6.56
CA ASN A 209 -9.65 5.62 7.40
C ASN A 209 -9.00 5.25 8.74
N ARG A 210 -7.67 5.37 8.84
CA ARG A 210 -6.90 5.18 10.09
C ARG A 210 -6.62 6.49 10.81
N PHE A 211 -7.29 7.57 10.41
CA PHE A 211 -7.22 8.86 11.09
C PHE A 211 -8.15 8.90 12.31
N ASP A 212 -8.28 7.75 13.00
CA ASP A 212 -9.02 7.57 14.23
C ASP A 212 -8.12 7.82 15.46
N GLY A 213 -8.73 8.17 16.59
CA GLY A 213 -8.05 8.48 17.85
C GLY A 213 -7.82 9.97 18.12
N PRO A 214 -7.23 10.32 19.28
CA PRO A 214 -6.97 11.70 19.66
C PRO A 214 -5.94 12.33 18.71
N ARG A 215 -6.38 13.32 17.94
CA ARG A 215 -5.56 14.14 17.04
C ARG A 215 -5.73 15.61 17.41
N ASN A 216 -4.71 16.43 17.11
CA ASN A 216 -4.80 17.87 17.28
C ASN A 216 -5.61 18.50 16.12
N TRP A 217 -6.92 18.22 16.09
CA TRP A 217 -7.83 18.74 15.07
C TRP A 217 -7.80 20.26 14.91
N PRO A 218 -7.70 21.08 15.98
CA PRO A 218 -7.56 22.52 15.83
C PRO A 218 -6.32 22.93 15.02
N GLN A 219 -5.17 22.30 15.28
CA GLN A 219 -3.94 22.55 14.50
C GLN A 219 -4.12 22.14 13.04
N LEU A 220 -4.75 20.98 12.79
CA LEU A 220 -4.99 20.48 11.44
C LEU A 220 -5.94 21.41 10.68
N GLN A 221 -7.04 21.86 11.29
CA GLN A 221 -7.98 22.81 10.69
C GLN A 221 -7.29 24.14 10.34
N GLN A 222 -6.36 24.60 11.16
CA GLN A 222 -5.61 25.83 10.90
C GLN A 222 -4.62 25.68 9.72
N ASN A 223 -3.90 24.56 9.66
CA ASN A 223 -2.73 24.38 8.79
C ASN A 223 -3.02 23.60 7.51
N VAL A 224 -3.99 22.69 7.50
CA VAL A 224 -4.28 21.88 6.31
C VAL A 224 -5.24 22.65 5.41
N LYS A 225 -4.72 23.18 4.30
CA LYS A 225 -5.51 23.94 3.33
C LYS A 225 -6.26 23.03 2.36
N GLY A 226 -5.71 21.84 2.10
CA GLY A 226 -6.30 20.89 1.18
C GLY A 226 -5.91 19.45 1.47
N ILE A 227 -6.85 18.54 1.23
CA ILE A 227 -6.62 17.09 1.26
C ILE A 227 -7.08 16.55 -0.09
N ILE A 228 -6.20 15.85 -0.79
CA ILE A 228 -6.55 15.13 -2.02
C ILE A 228 -6.45 13.64 -1.74
N SER A 229 -7.52 12.91 -2.04
CA SER A 229 -7.63 11.46 -1.88
C SER A 229 -7.88 10.81 -3.23
N ALA A 230 -7.21 9.69 -3.52
CA ALA A 230 -7.49 8.87 -4.70
C ALA A 230 -7.06 7.41 -4.51
N GLY A 231 -7.35 6.57 -5.50
CA GLY A 231 -6.86 5.18 -5.58
C GLY A 231 -7.73 4.15 -4.86
N GLY A 232 -8.82 4.57 -4.22
CA GLY A 232 -9.82 3.70 -3.61
C GLY A 232 -11.13 4.44 -3.35
N MET A 233 -12.15 3.73 -2.86
CA MET A 233 -13.41 4.35 -2.46
C MET A 233 -13.25 4.95 -1.05
N LEU A 234 -13.47 6.25 -0.91
CA LEU A 234 -13.46 6.94 0.39
C LEU A 234 -14.71 6.58 1.19
N PRO A 235 -14.59 5.98 2.40
CA PRO A 235 -15.75 5.65 3.23
C PRO A 235 -16.52 6.91 3.67
N PRO A 236 -17.87 6.89 3.65
CA PRO A 236 -18.68 8.00 4.15
C PRO A 236 -18.39 8.40 5.60
N GLN A 237 -18.05 7.45 6.49
CA GLN A 237 -17.69 7.80 7.88
C GLN A 237 -16.39 8.60 7.95
N THR A 238 -15.37 8.18 7.18
CA THR A 238 -14.09 8.90 7.09
C THR A 238 -14.32 10.32 6.59
N GLN A 239 -15.12 10.47 5.54
CA GLN A 239 -15.45 11.79 5.03
C GLN A 239 -16.18 12.66 6.06
N ALA A 240 -17.21 12.12 6.71
CA ALA A 240 -17.98 12.83 7.73
C ALA A 240 -17.10 13.25 8.92
N LEU A 241 -16.10 12.44 9.30
CA LEU A 241 -15.14 12.78 10.34
C LEU A 241 -14.35 14.05 10.00
N PHE A 242 -13.77 14.14 8.80
CA PHE A 242 -12.99 15.30 8.38
C PHE A 242 -13.89 16.55 8.22
N GLU A 243 -15.08 16.38 7.65
CA GLU A 243 -16.07 17.45 7.51
C GLU A 243 -16.52 18.00 8.87
N ALA A 244 -16.71 17.14 9.88
CA ALA A 244 -17.03 17.54 11.25
C ALA A 244 -15.93 18.40 11.91
N HIS A 245 -14.69 18.29 11.42
CA HIS A 245 -13.56 19.11 11.85
C HIS A 245 -13.22 20.25 10.86
N GLY A 246 -14.12 20.55 9.92
CA GLY A 246 -13.99 21.66 8.98
C GLY A 246 -12.92 21.44 7.90
N LEU A 247 -12.54 20.18 7.64
CA LEU A 247 -11.58 19.80 6.63
C LEU A 247 -12.30 19.11 5.47
N SER A 248 -12.22 19.67 4.27
CA SER A 248 -12.79 19.06 3.07
C SER A 248 -11.79 18.16 2.38
N ILE A 249 -12.26 16.98 1.94
CA ILE A 249 -11.46 16.03 1.16
C ILE A 249 -11.88 16.15 -0.31
N PHE A 250 -10.92 16.51 -1.16
CA PHE A 250 -11.05 16.46 -2.61
C PHE A 250 -10.80 15.01 -3.07
N ASP A 251 -11.88 14.24 -3.16
CA ASP A 251 -11.86 12.82 -3.52
C ASP A 251 -11.93 12.65 -5.03
N VAL A 252 -10.88 12.05 -5.61
CA VAL A 252 -10.66 11.94 -7.05
C VAL A 252 -10.86 10.50 -7.49
N TYR A 253 -11.76 10.33 -8.45
CA TYR A 253 -11.97 9.09 -9.18
C TYR A 253 -11.17 9.10 -10.48
N GLY A 254 -10.48 7.99 -10.75
CA GLY A 254 -9.70 7.78 -11.96
C GLY A 254 -9.03 6.41 -11.98
N SER A 255 -8.45 6.07 -13.13
CA SER A 255 -7.71 4.82 -13.35
C SER A 255 -6.39 5.11 -14.06
N SER A 256 -5.52 4.11 -14.20
CA SER A 256 -4.27 4.30 -14.97
C SER A 256 -4.57 4.56 -16.45
N GLU A 257 -5.61 3.91 -16.97
CA GLU A 257 -6.07 3.96 -18.34
C GLU A 257 -6.70 5.33 -18.66
N THR A 258 -7.56 5.83 -17.78
CA THR A 258 -8.36 7.05 -18.00
C THR A 258 -7.75 8.32 -17.43
N GLY A 259 -6.76 8.23 -16.54
CA GLY A 259 -6.32 9.36 -15.70
C GLY A 259 -7.42 9.83 -14.75
N VAL A 260 -7.31 11.06 -14.26
CA VAL A 260 -8.40 11.70 -13.50
C VAL A 260 -9.66 11.74 -14.35
N THR A 261 -10.80 11.43 -13.75
CA THR A 261 -12.08 11.26 -14.47
C THR A 261 -13.15 12.12 -13.84
N ALA A 262 -13.30 12.02 -12.52
CA ALA A 262 -14.29 12.79 -11.78
C ALA A 262 -13.74 13.14 -10.39
N TRP A 263 -14.33 14.12 -9.73
CA TRP A 263 -13.97 14.51 -8.38
C TRP A 263 -15.21 14.88 -7.57
N ARG A 264 -15.08 14.87 -6.25
CA ARG A 264 -16.08 15.43 -5.34
C ARG A 264 -15.40 16.05 -4.13
N SER A 265 -16.11 16.95 -3.49
CA SER A 265 -15.80 17.48 -2.16
C SER A 265 -17.12 17.51 -1.41
N GLY A 266 -17.37 16.54 -0.53
CA GLY A 266 -18.72 16.32 -0.01
C GLY A 266 -19.54 15.31 -0.81
N GLY A 267 -20.57 14.76 -0.16
CA GLY A 267 -21.65 13.99 -0.79
C GLY A 267 -21.23 12.70 -1.51
N LYS A 268 -22.15 12.06 -2.24
CA LYS A 268 -21.90 10.81 -2.99
C LYS A 268 -21.66 11.01 -4.49
N THR A 269 -21.98 12.20 -5.01
CA THR A 269 -21.99 12.49 -6.44
C THR A 269 -20.67 13.13 -6.84
N HIS A 270 -19.98 12.51 -7.81
CA HIS A 270 -18.82 13.07 -8.45
C HIS A 270 -19.22 13.96 -9.61
N THR A 271 -18.39 14.97 -9.87
CA THR A 271 -18.47 15.82 -11.06
C THR A 271 -17.32 15.46 -11.98
N LEU A 272 -17.61 15.22 -13.26
CA LEU A 272 -16.59 14.95 -14.28
C LEU A 272 -15.63 16.14 -14.39
N PHE A 273 -14.35 15.85 -14.62
CA PHE A 273 -13.40 16.89 -15.00
C PHE A 273 -13.79 17.49 -16.37
N PRO A 274 -13.47 18.76 -16.63
CA PRO A 274 -13.70 19.39 -17.92
C PRO A 274 -13.18 18.53 -19.07
N ASN A 275 -13.98 18.44 -20.14
CA ASN A 275 -13.70 17.66 -21.35
C ASN A 275 -13.63 16.14 -21.16
N VAL A 276 -13.97 15.61 -19.98
CA VAL A 276 -14.19 14.18 -19.77
C VAL A 276 -15.64 13.85 -20.08
N ALA A 277 -15.85 12.85 -20.95
CA ALA A 277 -17.15 12.28 -21.23
C ALA A 277 -17.27 10.91 -20.56
N ALA A 278 -18.46 10.64 -20.02
CA ALA A 278 -18.80 9.36 -19.42
C ALA A 278 -20.14 8.88 -19.97
N ARG A 279 -20.26 7.56 -20.15
CA ARG A 279 -21.53 6.88 -20.43
C ARG A 279 -21.54 5.52 -19.75
N CYS A 280 -22.71 4.92 -19.61
CA CYS A 280 -22.83 3.54 -19.16
C CYS A 280 -23.35 2.65 -20.29
N ASP A 281 -22.92 1.38 -20.32
CA ASP A 281 -23.53 0.36 -21.16
C ASP A 281 -24.83 -0.21 -20.55
N GLU A 282 -25.44 -1.20 -21.21
CA GLU A 282 -26.67 -1.88 -20.75
C GLU A 282 -26.48 -2.55 -19.38
N ASP A 283 -25.26 -2.99 -19.07
CA ASP A 283 -24.85 -3.62 -17.80
C ASP A 283 -24.46 -2.58 -16.72
N LYS A 284 -24.70 -1.28 -16.97
CA LYS A 284 -24.28 -0.15 -16.14
C LYS A 284 -22.76 0.00 -16.00
N ARG A 285 -21.95 -0.67 -16.84
CA ARG A 285 -20.50 -0.50 -16.83
C ARG A 285 -20.11 0.86 -17.40
N LEU A 286 -19.15 1.49 -16.75
CA LEU A 286 -18.70 2.83 -17.06
C LEU A 286 -17.74 2.81 -18.25
N HIS A 287 -18.03 3.64 -19.26
CA HIS A 287 -17.13 3.97 -20.35
C HIS A 287 -16.71 5.44 -20.21
N ILE A 288 -15.40 5.68 -20.27
CA ILE A 288 -14.81 7.01 -20.13
C ILE A 288 -14.01 7.37 -21.36
N LEU A 289 -14.24 8.57 -21.87
CA LEU A 289 -13.39 9.23 -22.85
C LEU A 289 -12.80 10.48 -22.21
N SER A 290 -11.48 10.50 -22.00
CA SER A 290 -10.77 11.66 -21.47
C SER A 290 -9.72 12.17 -22.48
N PRO A 291 -9.40 13.48 -22.48
CA PRO A 291 -8.38 14.05 -23.38
C PRO A 291 -6.98 13.45 -23.18
N TRP A 292 -6.73 12.89 -21.99
CA TRP A 292 -5.48 12.25 -21.59
C TRP A 292 -5.53 10.72 -21.64
N SER A 293 -6.49 10.14 -22.39
CA SER A 293 -6.59 8.70 -22.66
C SER A 293 -6.40 8.40 -24.15
N SER A 294 -6.05 7.15 -24.47
CA SER A 294 -5.93 6.67 -25.85
C SER A 294 -7.29 6.18 -26.37
N GLY A 295 -8.24 7.10 -26.48
CA GLY A 295 -9.62 6.80 -26.85
C GLY A 295 -10.47 6.29 -25.68
N GLU A 296 -11.70 5.89 -25.99
CA GLU A 296 -12.66 5.47 -24.98
C GLU A 296 -12.22 4.19 -24.26
N GLN A 297 -12.29 4.19 -22.94
CA GLN A 297 -11.92 3.06 -22.09
C GLN A 297 -13.16 2.49 -21.42
N ALA A 298 -13.39 1.19 -21.59
CA ALA A 298 -14.39 0.44 -20.84
C ALA A 298 -13.81 0.02 -19.48
N LEU A 299 -14.46 0.40 -18.39
CA LEU A 299 -14.05 0.07 -17.03
C LEU A 299 -14.89 -1.07 -16.48
N ALA A 300 -14.35 -1.73 -15.45
CA ALA A 300 -15.11 -2.72 -14.70
C ALA A 300 -16.06 -2.06 -13.69
N ASP A 301 -15.94 -0.76 -13.44
CA ASP A 301 -16.78 0.00 -12.51
C ASP A 301 -18.19 0.19 -13.06
N THR A 302 -19.19 0.06 -12.20
CA THR A 302 -20.57 0.41 -12.51
C THR A 302 -20.93 1.76 -11.93
N ALA A 303 -21.75 2.51 -12.65
CA ALA A 303 -22.13 3.86 -12.26
C ALA A 303 -23.50 4.26 -12.83
N ASP A 304 -24.05 5.33 -12.27
CA ASP A 304 -25.05 6.16 -12.96
C ASP A 304 -24.38 7.45 -13.42
N VAL A 305 -24.69 7.86 -14.66
CA VAL A 305 -24.15 9.07 -15.29
C VAL A 305 -25.32 9.92 -15.78
N GLU A 306 -25.31 11.19 -15.37
CA GLU A 306 -26.28 12.21 -15.81
C GLU A 306 -25.55 13.52 -16.11
N GLY A 307 -25.33 13.81 -17.39
CA GLY A 307 -24.53 14.96 -17.82
C GLY A 307 -23.09 14.87 -17.28
N SER A 308 -22.70 15.83 -16.44
CA SER A 308 -21.39 15.83 -15.76
C SER A 308 -21.40 15.14 -14.40
N ARG A 309 -22.55 14.61 -13.95
CA ARG A 309 -22.68 13.95 -12.65
C ARG A 309 -22.46 12.45 -12.79
N LEU A 310 -21.70 11.89 -11.86
CA LEU A 310 -21.33 10.49 -11.83
C LEU A 310 -21.48 9.94 -10.41
N VAL A 311 -22.26 8.86 -10.25
CA VAL A 311 -22.42 8.14 -8.97
C VAL A 311 -21.87 6.74 -9.15
N LEU A 312 -20.80 6.43 -8.41
CA LEU A 312 -20.13 5.11 -8.46
C LEU A 312 -20.86 4.10 -7.60
N HIS A 313 -21.04 2.89 -8.12
CA HIS A 313 -21.63 1.74 -7.42
C HIS A 313 -20.61 0.65 -7.08
N GLY A 314 -19.36 0.83 -7.49
CA GLY A 314 -18.25 -0.12 -7.30
C GLY A 314 -18.00 -0.99 -8.53
N ARG A 315 -17.10 -1.98 -8.41
CA ARG A 315 -16.69 -2.80 -9.56
C ARG A 315 -17.61 -3.98 -9.83
N ALA A 316 -18.02 -4.15 -11.09
CA ALA A 316 -18.78 -5.29 -11.62
C ALA A 316 -18.06 -6.62 -11.40
N ASP A 317 -16.73 -6.66 -11.48
CA ASP A 317 -15.93 -7.88 -11.25
C ASP A 317 -15.83 -8.28 -9.77
N ARG A 318 -16.25 -7.39 -8.86
CA ARG A 318 -16.39 -7.68 -7.43
C ARG A 318 -17.84 -8.02 -7.04
N ILE A 319 -18.71 -8.21 -8.03
CA ILE A 319 -20.05 -8.76 -7.86
C ILE A 319 -19.99 -10.26 -8.13
N VAL A 320 -20.24 -11.04 -7.10
CA VAL A 320 -20.20 -12.50 -7.15
C VAL A 320 -21.61 -13.06 -7.29
N LYS A 321 -21.77 -14.10 -8.11
CA LYS A 321 -23.04 -14.82 -8.22
C LYS A 321 -23.11 -15.90 -7.15
N LEU A 322 -24.03 -15.78 -6.20
CA LEU A 322 -24.24 -16.74 -5.10
C LEU A 322 -25.73 -17.11 -5.03
N ALA A 323 -26.04 -18.39 -5.26
CA ALA A 323 -27.41 -18.91 -5.26
C ALA A 323 -28.37 -18.05 -6.13
N ASP A 324 -27.95 -17.80 -7.37
CA ASP A 324 -28.64 -16.97 -8.37
C ASP A 324 -28.81 -15.48 -8.07
N LYS A 325 -28.23 -14.99 -6.97
CA LYS A 325 -28.17 -13.56 -6.64
C LYS A 325 -26.80 -12.97 -6.94
N ARG A 326 -26.79 -11.72 -7.42
CA ARG A 326 -25.58 -10.90 -7.61
C ARG A 326 -25.28 -10.16 -6.30
N ILE A 327 -24.15 -10.47 -5.67
CA ILE A 327 -23.78 -9.95 -4.36
C ILE A 327 -22.48 -9.15 -4.49
N SER A 328 -22.50 -7.87 -4.10
CA SER A 328 -21.29 -7.04 -4.07
C SER A 328 -20.41 -7.43 -2.88
N LEU A 329 -19.14 -7.73 -3.14
CA LEU A 329 -18.15 -7.95 -2.07
C LEU A 329 -17.75 -6.65 -1.35
N HIS A 330 -18.04 -5.48 -1.92
CA HIS A 330 -17.75 -4.20 -1.28
C HIS A 330 -18.68 -3.91 -0.10
N THR A 331 -19.95 -4.33 -0.17
CA THR A 331 -20.92 -4.08 0.91
C THR A 331 -20.47 -4.68 2.25
N PRO A 332 -20.10 -5.97 2.37
CA PRO A 332 -19.58 -6.51 3.62
C PRO A 332 -18.28 -5.86 4.06
N GLU A 333 -17.36 -5.49 3.15
CA GLU A 333 -16.14 -4.75 3.53
C GLU A 333 -16.49 -3.41 4.18
N HIS A 334 -17.39 -2.65 3.56
CA HIS A 334 -17.79 -1.33 4.04
C HIS A 334 -18.46 -1.39 5.42
N LEU A 335 -19.35 -2.37 5.63
CA LEU A 335 -20.00 -2.59 6.92
C LEU A 335 -18.99 -3.00 8.01
N LEU A 336 -18.01 -3.84 7.67
CA LEU A 336 -16.97 -4.24 8.62
C LEU A 336 -16.07 -3.07 8.99
N LEU A 337 -15.69 -2.21 8.03
CA LEU A 337 -14.88 -1.02 8.30
C LEU A 337 -15.57 -0.02 9.24
N ALA A 338 -16.89 -0.08 9.37
CA ALA A 338 -17.63 0.74 10.32
C ALA A 338 -17.62 0.18 11.76
N HIS A 339 -17.16 -1.06 11.96
CA HIS A 339 -17.12 -1.69 13.27
C HIS A 339 -15.88 -1.25 14.05
N GLU A 340 -16.06 -0.93 15.34
CA GLU A 340 -15.02 -0.42 16.25
C GLU A 340 -13.79 -1.34 16.46
N TYR A 341 -13.79 -2.56 15.92
CA TYR A 341 -12.73 -3.56 16.10
C TYR A 341 -11.91 -3.78 14.82
N ILE A 342 -12.34 -3.20 13.70
CA ILE A 342 -11.79 -3.45 12.37
C ILE A 342 -10.98 -2.24 11.92
N ALA A 343 -9.69 -2.46 11.64
CA ALA A 343 -8.81 -1.46 11.04
C ALA A 343 -8.84 -1.50 9.51
N ASP A 344 -9.06 -2.69 8.92
CA ASP A 344 -9.13 -2.91 7.48
C ASP A 344 -9.91 -4.21 7.20
N ALA A 345 -10.55 -4.32 6.04
CA ALA A 345 -11.28 -5.53 5.65
C ALA A 345 -11.17 -5.77 4.14
N HIS A 346 -11.07 -7.05 3.79
CA HIS A 346 -11.12 -7.52 2.42
C HIS A 346 -12.02 -8.74 2.26
N CYS A 347 -12.96 -8.68 1.32
CA CYS A 347 -13.85 -9.77 0.97
C CYS A 347 -13.50 -10.38 -0.39
N THR A 348 -13.57 -11.70 -0.45
CA THR A 348 -13.32 -12.50 -1.65
C THR A 348 -14.22 -13.74 -1.67
N LEU A 349 -14.15 -14.55 -2.74
CA LEU A 349 -14.71 -15.90 -2.74
C LEU A 349 -13.66 -16.94 -2.35
N HIS A 350 -14.07 -17.85 -1.48
CA HIS A 350 -13.34 -19.06 -1.17
C HIS A 350 -14.31 -20.24 -1.16
N ARG A 351 -14.03 -21.27 -1.98
CA ARG A 351 -14.87 -22.48 -2.08
C ARG A 351 -16.36 -22.15 -2.31
N GLY A 352 -16.62 -21.21 -3.22
CA GLY A 352 -17.98 -20.76 -3.58
C GLY A 352 -18.74 -20.00 -2.49
N ARG A 353 -18.05 -19.47 -1.47
CA ARG A 353 -18.63 -18.69 -0.37
C ARG A 353 -17.79 -17.47 -0.07
N ILE A 354 -18.40 -16.44 0.52
CA ILE A 354 -17.67 -15.23 0.90
C ILE A 354 -16.71 -15.54 2.03
N ALA A 355 -15.48 -15.08 1.86
CA ALA A 355 -14.41 -15.09 2.84
C ALA A 355 -14.03 -13.64 3.17
N VAL A 356 -13.75 -13.39 4.45
CA VAL A 356 -13.27 -12.11 4.97
C VAL A 356 -11.84 -12.28 5.45
N TRP A 357 -10.97 -11.37 5.05
CA TRP A 357 -9.70 -11.10 5.70
C TRP A 357 -9.79 -9.74 6.39
N ALA A 358 -9.79 -9.74 7.71
CA ALA A 358 -9.97 -8.55 8.53
C ALA A 358 -8.67 -8.24 9.30
N ALA A 359 -8.21 -7.00 9.22
CA ALA A 359 -7.21 -6.49 10.14
C ALA A 359 -7.91 -5.93 11.39
N LEU A 360 -7.47 -6.36 12.57
CA LEU A 360 -8.00 -5.88 13.83
C LEU A 360 -7.20 -4.68 14.33
N ASN A 361 -7.89 -3.69 14.90
CA ASN A 361 -7.25 -2.65 15.71
C ASN A 361 -6.97 -3.17 17.13
N GLU A 362 -6.40 -2.33 18.00
CA GLU A 362 -6.04 -2.72 19.38
C GLU A 362 -7.25 -3.20 20.19
N ALA A 363 -8.41 -2.57 20.03
CA ALA A 363 -9.65 -2.97 20.71
C ALA A 363 -10.12 -4.35 20.23
N GLY A 364 -10.07 -4.60 18.92
CA GLY A 364 -10.39 -5.90 18.33
C GLY A 364 -9.44 -7.01 18.76
N ILE A 365 -8.13 -6.72 18.86
CA ILE A 365 -7.13 -7.68 19.36
C ILE A 365 -7.39 -8.00 20.84
N ARG A 366 -7.71 -6.99 21.66
CA ARG A 366 -8.07 -7.20 23.07
C ARG A 366 -9.30 -8.09 23.20
N TYR A 367 -10.35 -7.80 22.45
CA TYR A 367 -11.58 -8.61 22.42
C TYR A 367 -11.28 -10.06 21.99
N LEU A 368 -10.43 -10.25 20.97
CA LEU A 368 -9.97 -11.58 20.55
C LEU A 368 -9.28 -12.31 21.70
N CYS A 369 -8.37 -11.66 22.41
CA CYS A 369 -7.63 -12.25 23.52
C CYS A 369 -8.51 -12.59 24.74
N GLU A 370 -9.60 -11.87 24.95
CA GLU A 370 -10.50 -12.05 26.09
C GLU A 370 -11.61 -13.07 25.83
N HIS A 371 -12.20 -13.06 24.63
CA HIS A 371 -13.39 -13.84 24.29
C HIS A 371 -13.15 -14.92 23.24
N GLY A 372 -12.01 -14.85 22.55
CA GLY A 372 -11.61 -15.80 21.54
C GLY A 372 -12.27 -15.61 20.18
N ARG A 373 -11.76 -16.38 19.22
CA ARG A 373 -12.06 -16.22 17.80
C ARG A 373 -13.52 -16.44 17.45
N THR A 374 -14.17 -17.41 18.10
CA THR A 374 -15.58 -17.74 17.83
C THR A 374 -16.50 -16.58 18.22
N ALA A 375 -16.26 -15.96 19.39
CA ALA A 375 -17.04 -14.82 19.86
C ALA A 375 -16.87 -13.62 18.94
N LEU A 376 -15.62 -13.28 18.58
CA LEU A 376 -15.34 -12.18 17.65
C LEU A 376 -15.99 -12.40 16.28
N THR A 377 -15.87 -13.61 15.74
CA THR A 377 -16.48 -13.95 14.43
C THR A 377 -18.00 -13.85 14.49
N ALA A 378 -18.62 -14.29 15.59
CA ALA A 378 -20.06 -14.19 15.78
C ALA A 378 -20.53 -12.73 15.85
N LEU A 379 -19.81 -11.88 16.60
CA LEU A 379 -20.08 -10.45 16.72
C LEU A 379 -20.01 -9.75 15.35
N LEU A 380 -18.90 -9.90 14.63
CA LEU A 380 -18.73 -9.29 13.31
C LEU A 380 -19.75 -9.80 12.29
N ARG A 381 -20.11 -11.09 12.36
CA ARG A 381 -21.13 -11.68 11.50
C ARG A 381 -22.53 -11.15 11.84
N GLN A 382 -22.81 -10.82 13.10
CA GLN A 382 -24.07 -10.22 13.51
C GLN A 382 -24.22 -8.81 12.93
N THR A 383 -23.17 -7.98 12.99
CA THR A 383 -23.14 -6.66 12.34
C THR A 383 -23.48 -6.73 10.85
N LEU A 384 -23.05 -7.79 10.17
CA LEU A 384 -23.36 -8.02 8.78
C LEU A 384 -24.80 -8.54 8.56
N ALA A 385 -25.35 -9.30 9.50
CA ALA A 385 -26.67 -9.92 9.38
C ALA A 385 -27.82 -8.92 9.35
N ASP A 386 -27.63 -7.74 9.93
CA ASP A 386 -28.65 -6.69 9.94
C ASP A 386 -28.82 -6.01 8.58
N ALA A 387 -27.79 -6.03 7.73
CA ALA A 387 -27.76 -5.34 6.44
C ALA A 387 -27.61 -6.27 5.22
N LEU A 388 -27.25 -7.53 5.44
CA LEU A 388 -26.98 -8.50 4.38
C LEU A 388 -27.89 -9.72 4.45
N GLU A 389 -28.29 -10.21 3.28
CA GLU A 389 -28.99 -11.49 3.18
C GLU A 389 -28.13 -12.66 3.66
N LYS A 390 -28.78 -13.74 4.11
CA LYS A 390 -28.11 -14.95 4.64
C LYS A 390 -27.10 -15.58 3.69
N THR A 391 -27.32 -15.47 2.37
CA THR A 391 -26.42 -15.97 1.32
C THR A 391 -25.16 -15.12 1.16
N ALA A 392 -25.22 -13.83 1.48
CA ALA A 392 -24.11 -12.88 1.48
C ALA A 392 -23.26 -12.93 2.75
N LEU A 393 -23.67 -13.67 3.79
CA LEU A 393 -22.93 -13.73 5.05
C LEU A 393 -21.62 -14.52 4.92
N PRO A 394 -20.46 -13.93 5.27
CA PRO A 394 -19.16 -14.59 5.18
C PRO A 394 -19.08 -15.87 6.00
N ARG A 395 -18.49 -16.92 5.41
CA ARG A 395 -18.30 -18.23 6.05
C ARG A 395 -16.86 -18.50 6.46
N TYR A 396 -15.90 -17.84 5.83
CA TYR A 396 -14.49 -17.97 6.14
C TYR A 396 -13.97 -16.65 6.66
N TRP A 397 -13.19 -16.69 7.73
CA TRP A 397 -12.64 -15.52 8.37
C TRP A 397 -11.13 -15.70 8.56
N ARG A 398 -10.37 -14.65 8.29
CA ARG A 398 -8.95 -14.53 8.60
C ARG A 398 -8.70 -13.21 9.33
N PHE A 399 -7.87 -13.25 10.37
CA PHE A 399 -7.51 -12.09 11.18
C PHE A 399 -6.02 -11.79 11.04
N ALA A 400 -5.71 -10.54 10.74
CA ALA A 400 -4.36 -9.98 10.75
C ALA A 400 -4.28 -8.88 11.82
N ALA A 401 -3.07 -8.66 12.34
CA ALA A 401 -2.83 -7.56 13.26
C ALA A 401 -2.61 -6.26 12.47
N HIS A 402 -3.35 -5.22 12.83
CA HIS A 402 -3.20 -3.83 12.40
C HIS A 402 -3.44 -3.53 10.91
N THR A 403 -2.86 -4.28 9.96
CA THR A 403 -2.94 -3.98 8.53
C THR A 403 -3.05 -5.22 7.64
N LEU A 404 -3.68 -5.06 6.47
CA LEU A 404 -3.63 -6.03 5.38
C LEU A 404 -2.47 -5.69 4.43
N PRO A 405 -1.88 -6.67 3.71
CA PRO A 405 -0.75 -6.45 2.81
C PRO A 405 -1.21 -5.78 1.51
N ARG A 406 -1.52 -4.49 1.60
CA ARG A 406 -1.84 -3.65 0.46
C ARG A 406 -0.55 -3.14 -0.18
N ASN A 407 -0.49 -3.12 -1.51
CA ASN A 407 0.59 -2.46 -2.24
C ASN A 407 0.46 -0.93 -2.13
N ALA A 408 1.40 -0.19 -2.73
CA ALA A 408 1.37 1.28 -2.78
C ALA A 408 0.14 1.88 -3.52
N GLN A 409 -0.71 1.04 -4.12
CA GLN A 409 -2.00 1.40 -4.72
C GLN A 409 -3.19 1.01 -3.83
N ALA A 410 -2.97 0.69 -2.55
CA ALA A 410 -3.98 0.19 -1.64
C ALA A 410 -4.67 -1.13 -2.10
N LYS A 411 -4.07 -1.92 -3.00
CA LYS A 411 -4.62 -3.20 -3.48
C LYS A 411 -3.98 -4.41 -2.80
N ILE A 412 -4.78 -5.45 -2.56
CA ILE A 412 -4.30 -6.75 -2.06
C ILE A 412 -4.08 -7.69 -3.25
N ARG A 413 -2.96 -8.42 -3.26
CA ARG A 413 -2.64 -9.35 -4.36
C ARG A 413 -3.44 -10.64 -4.21
N ALA A 414 -3.85 -11.23 -5.34
CA ALA A 414 -4.56 -12.51 -5.35
C ALA A 414 -3.77 -13.62 -4.62
N ALA A 415 -2.45 -13.68 -4.83
CA ALA A 415 -1.58 -14.65 -4.15
C ALA A 415 -1.58 -14.50 -2.61
N ASP A 416 -1.68 -13.27 -2.08
CA ASP A 416 -1.73 -13.05 -0.62
C ASP A 416 -3.05 -13.57 -0.05
N VAL A 417 -4.15 -13.34 -0.78
CA VAL A 417 -5.49 -13.83 -0.43
C VAL A 417 -5.55 -15.36 -0.48
N GLU A 418 -4.98 -15.96 -1.52
CA GLU A 418 -4.90 -17.42 -1.65
C GLU A 418 -4.08 -18.03 -0.51
N ALA A 419 -2.90 -17.46 -0.22
CA ALA A 419 -2.02 -17.95 0.84
C ALA A 419 -2.70 -17.90 2.22
N VAL A 420 -3.30 -16.77 2.60
CA VAL A 420 -3.93 -16.62 3.91
C VAL A 420 -5.16 -17.53 4.05
N LEU A 421 -5.89 -17.78 2.97
CA LEU A 421 -7.06 -18.66 3.00
C LEU A 421 -6.70 -20.14 2.93
N ALA A 422 -5.58 -20.50 2.31
CA ALA A 422 -5.14 -21.88 2.12
C ALA A 422 -4.83 -22.60 3.44
N ALA A 423 -4.10 -21.95 4.36
CA ALA A 423 -3.66 -22.59 5.60
C ALA A 423 -3.61 -21.61 6.78
N LEU A 424 -3.88 -22.12 8.00
CA LEU A 424 -3.63 -21.39 9.23
C LEU A 424 -2.14 -21.50 9.62
N PRO A 425 -1.52 -20.41 10.10
CA PRO A 425 -0.13 -20.41 10.55
C PRO A 425 0.06 -21.32 11.77
N HIS A 426 1.26 -21.90 11.89
CA HIS A 426 1.65 -22.79 13.00
C HIS A 426 2.67 -22.16 13.95
N SER A 427 3.30 -21.07 13.55
CA SER A 427 4.32 -20.38 14.31
C SER A 427 4.32 -18.89 13.93
N PRO A 428 4.98 -18.05 14.75
CA PRO A 428 5.45 -16.75 14.29
C PRO A 428 6.30 -16.86 13.03
N ASP A 429 6.36 -15.77 12.27
CA ASP A 429 7.41 -15.56 11.28
C ASP A 429 8.68 -15.12 12.02
N TRP A 430 9.56 -16.08 12.29
CA TRP A 430 10.72 -15.88 13.15
C TRP A 430 11.86 -15.19 12.41
N GLN A 431 12.41 -14.15 13.02
CA GLN A 431 13.60 -13.44 12.56
C GLN A 431 14.73 -13.68 13.55
N GLN A 432 15.89 -14.12 13.08
CA GLN A 432 17.08 -14.22 13.93
C GLN A 432 17.66 -12.82 14.15
N THR A 433 17.75 -12.39 15.40
CA THR A 433 18.19 -11.03 15.78
C THR A 433 19.62 -10.98 16.28
N ALA A 434 20.12 -12.07 16.85
CA ALA A 434 21.50 -12.17 17.32
C ALA A 434 21.99 -13.62 17.31
N HIS A 435 23.31 -13.77 17.19
CA HIS A 435 24.03 -15.02 17.38
C HIS A 435 25.39 -14.72 18.00
N GLN A 436 25.69 -15.40 19.11
CA GLN A 436 27.00 -15.36 19.74
C GLN A 436 27.37 -16.77 20.21
N ASP A 437 28.53 -17.26 19.77
CA ASP A 437 29.04 -18.60 20.11
C ASP A 437 28.01 -19.71 19.84
N ASN A 438 27.45 -20.31 20.90
CA ASN A 438 26.45 -21.37 20.87
C ASN A 438 25.07 -20.86 21.30
N GLU A 439 24.77 -19.57 21.13
CA GLU A 439 23.54 -18.94 21.57
C GLU A 439 22.88 -18.12 20.45
N TRP A 440 21.60 -18.39 20.18
CA TRP A 440 20.81 -17.79 19.10
C TRP A 440 19.55 -17.14 19.65
N HIS A 441 19.24 -15.96 19.12
CA HIS A 441 18.07 -15.18 19.50
C HIS A 441 17.16 -14.99 18.30
N PHE A 442 15.87 -15.25 18.52
CA PHE A 442 14.82 -15.08 17.53
C PHE A 442 13.72 -14.20 18.09
N THR A 443 13.09 -13.41 17.23
CA THR A 443 11.88 -12.67 17.56
C THR A 443 10.80 -12.95 16.53
N GLY A 444 9.54 -12.88 16.95
CA GLY A 444 8.41 -13.02 16.04
C GLY A 444 7.09 -12.67 16.73
N THR A 445 6.13 -12.20 15.93
CA THR A 445 4.79 -11.87 16.44
C THR A 445 3.88 -13.09 16.34
N VAL A 446 3.17 -13.41 17.42
CA VAL A 446 2.21 -14.52 17.44
C VAL A 446 1.01 -14.21 16.54
N PRO A 447 0.76 -14.98 15.47
CA PRO A 447 -0.33 -14.71 14.56
C PRO A 447 -1.69 -14.75 15.26
N LEU A 448 -2.60 -13.83 14.93
CA LEU A 448 -3.96 -13.80 15.50
C LEU A 448 -4.74 -15.09 15.23
N ASP A 449 -4.44 -15.73 14.10
CA ASP A 449 -5.07 -16.95 13.59
C ASP A 449 -4.21 -18.20 13.72
N LEU A 450 -3.30 -18.22 14.70
CA LEU A 450 -2.50 -19.40 15.01
C LEU A 450 -3.41 -20.64 15.09
N ARG A 451 -3.06 -21.71 14.37
CA ARG A 451 -3.88 -22.92 14.21
C ARG A 451 -4.41 -23.47 15.54
N TYR A 452 -3.61 -23.34 16.59
CA TYR A 452 -3.86 -23.88 17.92
C TYR A 452 -4.83 -23.07 18.78
N PHE A 453 -5.28 -21.90 18.33
CA PHE A 453 -6.35 -21.14 18.99
C PHE A 453 -7.75 -21.69 18.67
N ASN A 454 -7.86 -22.62 17.72
CA ASN A 454 -9.10 -23.33 17.47
C ASN A 454 -9.25 -24.53 18.42
N GLY A 455 -10.49 -24.84 18.83
CA GLY A 455 -10.79 -25.99 19.70
C GLY A 455 -10.59 -25.68 21.19
N HIS A 456 -9.62 -26.33 21.84
CA HIS A 456 -9.47 -26.30 23.31
C HIS A 456 -9.21 -24.90 23.88
N PHE A 457 -8.57 -24.01 23.10
CA PHE A 457 -8.28 -22.63 23.49
C PHE A 457 -9.21 -21.60 22.82
N ALA A 458 -10.36 -22.03 22.31
CA ALA A 458 -11.26 -21.17 21.53
C ALA A 458 -11.91 -20.04 22.34
N ARG A 459 -12.02 -20.17 23.67
CA ARG A 459 -12.59 -19.14 24.57
C ARG A 459 -11.54 -18.24 25.22
N PHE A 460 -10.30 -18.71 25.33
CA PHE A 460 -9.19 -17.99 25.91
C PHE A 460 -7.93 -18.35 25.11
N PRO A 461 -7.64 -17.61 24.03
CA PRO A 461 -6.51 -17.92 23.16
C PRO A 461 -5.19 -17.78 23.90
N LEU A 462 -4.45 -18.89 23.99
CA LEU A 462 -3.08 -18.93 24.48
C LEU A 462 -2.29 -19.96 23.69
N VAL A 463 -0.97 -19.78 23.61
CA VAL A 463 -0.08 -20.74 22.94
C VAL A 463 0.14 -21.93 23.86
N PRO A 464 -0.28 -23.15 23.48
CA PRO A 464 -0.11 -24.34 24.31
C PRO A 464 1.37 -24.62 24.58
N GLY A 465 1.71 -25.10 25.77
CA GLY A 465 3.11 -25.37 26.14
C GLY A 465 3.82 -26.32 25.15
N VAL A 466 3.14 -27.36 24.69
CA VAL A 466 3.66 -28.29 23.66
C VAL A 466 4.00 -27.59 22.34
N VAL A 467 3.25 -26.55 21.97
CA VAL A 467 3.50 -25.75 20.77
C VAL A 467 4.73 -24.86 20.97
N GLN A 468 4.92 -24.33 22.18
CA GLN A 468 6.13 -23.56 22.50
C GLN A 468 7.39 -24.42 22.36
N ILE A 469 7.34 -25.68 22.79
CA ILE A 469 8.44 -26.66 22.58
C ILE A 469 8.59 -26.99 21.10
N GLN A 470 7.49 -27.15 20.36
CA GLN A 470 7.54 -27.37 18.92
C GLN A 470 8.27 -26.23 18.21
N TRP A 471 8.04 -24.96 18.59
CA TRP A 471 8.77 -23.83 18.03
C TRP A 471 10.27 -23.90 18.32
N VAL A 472 10.65 -24.23 19.55
CA VAL A 472 12.05 -24.46 19.95
C VAL A 472 12.69 -25.53 19.06
N MET A 473 12.02 -26.66 18.85
CA MET A 473 12.52 -27.75 18.01
C MET A 473 12.61 -27.36 16.54
N SER A 474 11.59 -26.69 16.00
CA SER A 474 11.60 -26.22 14.60
C SER A 474 12.75 -25.25 14.32
N LEU A 475 13.03 -24.33 15.24
CA LEU A 475 14.15 -23.40 15.11
C LEU A 475 15.49 -24.11 15.32
N ALA A 476 15.58 -25.05 16.26
CA ALA A 476 16.80 -25.83 16.45
C ALA A 476 17.16 -26.68 15.22
N ALA A 477 16.16 -27.23 14.52
CA ALA A 477 16.33 -28.10 13.36
C ALA A 477 17.05 -27.45 12.17
N GLN A 478 17.20 -26.13 12.17
CA GLN A 478 17.98 -25.41 11.14
C GLN A 478 19.50 -25.55 11.34
N PHE A 479 19.95 -26.12 12.47
CA PHE A 479 21.36 -26.25 12.80
C PHE A 479 21.84 -27.70 12.72
N ASP A 480 23.06 -27.90 12.22
CA ASP A 480 23.66 -29.24 12.00
C ASP A 480 23.82 -30.07 13.29
N TRP A 481 23.88 -29.42 14.46
CA TRP A 481 23.98 -30.10 15.74
C TRP A 481 22.65 -30.71 16.22
N ALA A 482 21.51 -30.30 15.65
CA ALA A 482 20.18 -30.75 16.04
C ALA A 482 19.70 -31.98 15.24
N THR A 483 20.60 -32.94 14.98
CA THR A 483 20.33 -34.11 14.13
C THR A 483 19.76 -35.31 14.88
N ALA A 484 19.95 -35.40 16.19
CA ALA A 484 19.42 -36.46 17.03
C ALA A 484 18.03 -36.10 17.61
N PRO A 485 17.14 -37.08 17.83
CA PRO A 485 15.82 -36.83 18.40
C PRO A 485 15.91 -36.36 19.86
N VAL A 486 14.90 -35.61 20.30
CA VAL A 486 14.74 -35.25 21.72
C VAL A 486 14.26 -36.47 22.49
N ILE A 487 15.08 -36.98 23.40
CA ILE A 487 14.74 -38.14 24.24
C ILE A 487 14.17 -37.74 25.60
N GLN A 488 14.44 -36.51 26.07
CA GLN A 488 14.01 -36.04 27.37
C GLN A 488 13.87 -34.52 27.42
N VAL A 489 12.87 -34.04 28.16
CA VAL A 489 12.69 -32.62 28.50
C VAL A 489 12.95 -32.42 30.00
N GLU A 490 13.89 -31.54 30.34
CA GLU A 490 14.29 -31.25 31.73
C GLU A 490 13.95 -29.81 32.12
N ASN A 491 13.63 -29.59 33.40
CA ASN A 491 13.43 -28.27 34.00
C ASN A 491 12.44 -27.37 33.23
N LEU A 492 11.43 -27.98 32.61
CA LEU A 492 10.38 -27.27 31.87
C LEU A 492 9.51 -26.48 32.84
N LYS A 493 9.47 -25.16 32.66
CA LYS A 493 8.66 -24.24 33.45
C LYS A 493 7.84 -23.36 32.52
N TYR A 494 6.54 -23.25 32.80
CA TYR A 494 5.65 -22.25 32.21
C TYR A 494 5.28 -21.24 33.30
N GLN A 495 5.54 -19.96 33.05
CA GLN A 495 5.45 -18.90 34.05
C GLN A 495 4.42 -17.84 33.66
N HIS A 496 4.36 -17.48 32.37
CA HIS A 496 3.42 -16.49 31.84
C HIS A 496 2.81 -17.00 30.52
N PHE A 497 1.62 -16.48 30.20
CA PHE A 497 0.95 -16.80 28.95
C PHE A 497 1.59 -16.07 27.77
N ILE A 498 1.61 -16.76 26.64
CA ILE A 498 1.86 -16.19 25.33
C ILE A 498 0.51 -16.17 24.61
N ARG A 499 0.14 -15.01 24.08
CA ARG A 499 -1.20 -14.67 23.56
C ARG A 499 -1.12 -14.20 22.10
N PRO A 500 -2.27 -14.15 21.38
CA PRO A 500 -2.31 -13.54 20.07
C PRO A 500 -1.70 -12.13 20.07
N ASN A 501 -0.96 -11.79 19.01
CA ASN A 501 -0.26 -10.52 18.83
C ASN A 501 0.93 -10.24 19.76
N ASP A 502 1.28 -11.14 20.69
CA ASP A 502 2.48 -10.96 21.50
C ASP A 502 3.72 -10.98 20.62
N GLU A 503 4.65 -10.04 20.85
CA GLU A 503 6.03 -10.15 20.38
C GLU A 503 6.79 -11.11 21.29
N VAL A 504 7.08 -12.30 20.77
CA VAL A 504 7.82 -13.33 21.47
C VAL A 504 9.28 -13.29 21.07
N SER A 505 10.15 -13.31 22.09
CA SER A 505 11.57 -13.58 21.95
C SER A 505 11.86 -15.02 22.36
N LEU A 506 12.64 -15.74 21.55
CA LEU A 506 13.08 -17.11 21.82
C LEU A 506 14.60 -17.18 21.77
N GLN A 507 15.19 -17.66 22.86
CA GLN A 507 16.62 -17.86 23.01
C GLN A 507 16.90 -19.38 22.98
N LEU A 508 17.85 -19.80 22.16
CA LEU A 508 18.39 -21.15 22.11
C LEU A 508 19.86 -21.11 22.51
N ARG A 509 20.30 -22.06 23.33
CA ARG A 509 21.72 -22.26 23.60
C ARG A 509 22.10 -23.74 23.56
N TRP A 510 23.12 -24.07 22.79
CA TRP A 510 23.61 -25.44 22.60
C TRP A 510 24.78 -25.76 23.55
N ASP A 511 24.70 -26.87 24.27
CA ASP A 511 25.77 -27.46 25.08
C ASP A 511 26.16 -28.80 24.45
N ALA A 512 27.26 -28.80 23.69
CA ALA A 512 27.74 -29.95 22.94
C ALA A 512 28.15 -31.12 23.84
N ASP A 513 28.84 -30.84 24.95
CA ASP A 513 29.34 -31.85 25.88
C ASP A 513 28.20 -32.64 26.51
N LYS A 514 27.09 -31.96 26.83
CA LYS A 514 25.90 -32.59 27.43
C LYS A 514 24.86 -33.01 26.42
N ARG A 515 25.04 -32.66 25.14
CA ARG A 515 24.06 -32.79 24.06
C ARG A 515 22.70 -32.19 24.43
N LYS A 516 22.70 -30.96 24.96
CA LYS A 516 21.50 -30.28 25.47
C LYS A 516 21.22 -28.95 24.78
N ILE A 517 19.95 -28.74 24.44
CA ILE A 517 19.41 -27.46 23.99
C ILE A 517 18.77 -26.76 25.18
N TYR A 518 19.32 -25.65 25.63
CA TYR A 518 18.70 -24.77 26.59
C TYR A 518 17.80 -23.79 25.84
N PHE A 519 16.59 -23.55 26.34
CA PHE A 519 15.71 -22.57 25.72
C PHE A 519 15.01 -21.67 26.73
N SER A 520 14.67 -20.47 26.28
CA SER A 520 13.85 -19.50 27.01
C SER A 520 12.95 -18.75 26.03
N LEU A 521 11.66 -18.64 26.33
CA LEU A 521 10.70 -17.79 25.66
C LEU A 521 10.30 -16.64 26.58
N SER A 522 10.21 -15.42 26.04
CA SER A 522 9.77 -14.23 26.77
C SER A 522 8.87 -13.33 25.92
N VAL A 523 8.02 -12.56 26.59
CA VAL A 523 7.19 -11.49 26.01
C VAL A 523 7.39 -10.23 26.85
N SER A 524 7.78 -9.12 26.21
CA SER A 524 8.12 -7.87 26.91
C SER A 524 9.08 -8.10 28.08
N GLU A 525 10.17 -8.84 27.82
CA GLU A 525 11.21 -9.25 28.79
C GLU A 525 10.74 -10.18 29.92
N ARG A 526 9.43 -10.44 30.07
CA ARG A 526 8.91 -11.39 31.04
C ARG A 526 9.07 -12.80 30.51
N LYS A 527 9.71 -13.66 31.31
CA LYS A 527 9.93 -15.06 30.97
C LYS A 527 8.60 -15.82 30.95
N CYS A 528 8.21 -16.37 29.80
CA CYS A 528 6.98 -17.12 29.62
C CYS A 528 7.21 -18.63 29.77
N ALA A 529 8.29 -19.14 29.18
CA ALA A 529 8.67 -20.53 29.34
C ALA A 529 10.18 -20.74 29.27
N SER A 530 10.68 -21.79 29.90
CA SER A 530 12.06 -22.23 29.72
C SER A 530 12.24 -23.69 30.05
N GLY A 531 13.30 -24.29 29.53
CA GLY A 531 13.62 -25.68 29.77
C GLY A 531 14.89 -26.11 29.06
N ARG A 532 15.15 -27.41 29.08
CA ARG A 532 16.28 -28.03 28.38
C ARG A 532 15.80 -29.28 27.65
N LEU A 533 16.18 -29.43 26.39
CA LEU A 533 15.91 -30.61 25.58
C LEU A 533 17.20 -31.44 25.49
N VAL A 534 17.12 -32.72 25.80
CA VAL A 534 18.25 -33.66 25.72
C VAL A 534 18.15 -34.42 24.39
N LEU A 535 19.22 -34.39 23.60
CA LEU A 535 19.31 -35.10 22.33
C LEU A 535 20.00 -36.46 22.54
N GLY A 536 19.41 -37.53 22.00
CA GLY A 536 19.83 -38.92 22.26
C GLY A 536 19.93 -39.77 21.02
#